data_AF-A0A2T6IZH2-F1
#
_entry.id   AF-A0A2T6IZH2-F1
#
_cell.length_a   1.000
_cell.length_b   1.000
_cell.length_c   1.000
_cell.angle_alpha   90.00
_cell.angle_beta   90.00
_cell.angle_gamma   90.00
#
_symmetry.space_group_name_H-M   'P 1'
#
loop_
_entity.id
_entity.type
_entity.pdbx_description
1 polymer ?
#
loop_
_entity_poly.entity_id
_entity_poly.type
_entity_poly.pdbx_seq_one_letter_code
_entity_poly.pdbx_strand_id
1 'polypeptide(L)'
;PLQDGDIVNIDITVFFKGMHGDLNETYCVGDNVDEDSKRLIKGAYECLMEAVKQCRPGMMYRDVGRIVSDVADKYNLSVVRSYCGHGIGELFHTTPNIPHYRRNKAIGVMKPGHVFTIEPMINAGKSGDLLWPDNWTACTIDGRRSAQFEHTLLVTETGVEILTKRLPCSPPLDFDASAYDNL
;
A
#
# COMPACT_ATOMS: atom_id res chain seq x y z
N PRO A 1 -9.87 -22.56 -6.73
CA PRO A 1 -10.89 -21.75 -6.00
C PRO A 1 -10.26 -21.16 -4.75
N LEU A 2 -10.72 -20.00 -4.29
CA LEU A 2 -10.31 -19.47 -2.98
C LEU A 2 -10.73 -20.46 -1.87
N GLN A 3 -9.91 -20.55 -0.82
CA GLN A 3 -10.11 -21.46 0.31
C GLN A 3 -10.37 -20.69 1.59
N ASP A 4 -11.17 -21.27 2.49
CA ASP A 4 -11.38 -20.72 3.82
C ASP A 4 -10.05 -20.66 4.59
N GLY A 5 -9.74 -19.49 5.14
CA GLY A 5 -8.46 -19.18 5.78
C GLY A 5 -7.42 -18.50 4.87
N ASP A 6 -7.72 -18.31 3.58
CA ASP A 6 -6.89 -17.51 2.67
C ASP A 6 -6.98 -16.02 3.01
N ILE A 7 -5.95 -15.30 2.58
CA ILE A 7 -6.01 -13.84 2.40
C ILE A 7 -5.78 -13.54 0.92
N VAL A 8 -6.49 -12.57 0.38
CA VAL A 8 -6.42 -12.23 -1.05
C VAL A 8 -6.41 -10.73 -1.24
N ASN A 9 -5.42 -10.22 -1.97
CA ASN A 9 -5.41 -8.84 -2.44
C ASN A 9 -6.12 -8.77 -3.79
N ILE A 10 -6.92 -7.71 -3.98
CA ILE A 10 -7.52 -7.38 -5.28
C ILE A 10 -7.05 -5.97 -5.64
N ASP A 11 -6.27 -5.89 -6.71
CA ASP A 11 -5.69 -4.66 -7.22
C ASP A 11 -6.46 -4.15 -8.45
N ILE A 12 -6.90 -2.91 -8.38
CA ILE A 12 -7.86 -2.32 -9.32
C ILE A 12 -7.36 -0.97 -9.81
N THR A 13 -7.00 -0.95 -11.09
CA THR A 13 -6.86 0.27 -11.85
C THR A 13 -8.00 0.44 -12.85
N VAL A 14 -8.58 1.64 -12.91
CA VAL A 14 -9.53 2.03 -13.97
C VAL A 14 -8.98 3.16 -14.83
N PHE A 15 -9.25 3.14 -16.14
CA PHE A 15 -8.97 4.25 -17.04
C PHE A 15 -10.27 4.92 -17.46
N PHE A 16 -10.47 6.18 -17.07
CA PHE A 16 -11.68 6.93 -17.34
C PHE A 16 -11.37 8.39 -17.66
N LYS A 17 -11.98 8.91 -18.73
CA LYS A 17 -11.79 10.29 -19.19
C LYS A 17 -10.31 10.72 -19.32
N GLY A 18 -9.46 9.82 -19.79
CA GLY A 18 -8.04 10.11 -19.99
C GLY A 18 -7.17 9.96 -18.75
N MET A 19 -7.72 9.52 -17.61
CA MET A 19 -7.00 9.39 -16.34
C MET A 19 -7.08 7.98 -15.78
N HIS A 20 -5.99 7.52 -15.17
CA HIS A 20 -5.93 6.31 -14.36
C HIS A 20 -6.25 6.62 -12.88
N GLY A 21 -6.94 5.70 -12.21
CA GLY A 21 -7.09 5.69 -10.75
C GLY A 21 -6.88 4.29 -10.22
N ASP A 22 -6.10 4.17 -9.15
CA ASP A 22 -5.53 2.91 -8.66
C ASP A 22 -5.69 2.74 -7.15
N LEU A 23 -6.11 1.53 -6.76
CA LEU A 23 -6.25 1.13 -5.37
C LEU A 23 -6.28 -0.38 -5.24
N ASN A 24 -5.90 -0.86 -4.07
CA ASN A 24 -6.04 -2.26 -3.71
C ASN A 24 -6.29 -2.44 -2.21
N GLU A 25 -6.92 -3.55 -1.85
CA GLU A 25 -7.13 -3.96 -0.47
C GLU A 25 -6.91 -5.47 -0.34
N THR A 26 -6.43 -5.90 0.84
CA THR A 26 -6.32 -7.33 1.21
C THR A 26 -7.53 -7.76 2.04
N TYR A 27 -8.18 -8.84 1.64
CA TYR A 27 -9.39 -9.38 2.28
C TYR A 27 -9.15 -10.76 2.91
N CYS A 28 -9.87 -11.06 3.99
CA CYS A 28 -10.00 -12.42 4.51
C CYS A 28 -10.96 -13.25 3.65
N VAL A 29 -10.67 -14.54 3.48
CA VAL A 29 -11.59 -15.50 2.85
C VAL A 29 -12.13 -16.44 3.91
N GLY A 30 -13.45 -16.39 4.12
CA GLY A 30 -14.12 -17.22 5.12
C GLY A 30 -13.83 -16.78 6.56
N ASP A 31 -14.11 -17.67 7.52
CA ASP A 31 -14.06 -17.35 8.95
C ASP A 31 -12.77 -17.86 9.62
N ASN A 32 -11.99 -18.71 8.94
CA ASN A 32 -10.86 -19.43 9.53
C ASN A 32 -9.48 -18.81 9.22
N VAL A 33 -9.41 -17.49 9.04
CA VAL A 33 -8.12 -16.78 8.88
C VAL A 33 -7.37 -16.73 10.21
N ASP A 34 -6.10 -17.14 10.20
CA ASP A 34 -5.25 -17.17 11.39
C ASP A 34 -4.86 -15.78 11.91
N GLU A 35 -4.51 -15.70 13.19
CA GLU A 35 -4.16 -14.44 13.86
C GLU A 35 -2.90 -13.78 13.31
N ASP A 36 -1.94 -14.55 12.80
CA ASP A 36 -0.74 -14.01 12.17
C ASP A 36 -1.09 -13.26 10.87
N SER A 37 -2.07 -13.76 10.14
CA SER A 37 -2.60 -13.15 8.92
C SER A 37 -3.43 -11.90 9.21
N LYS A 38 -4.28 -11.94 10.24
CA LYS A 38 -5.00 -10.74 10.70
C LYS A 38 -4.03 -9.65 11.16
N ARG A 39 -2.98 -10.02 11.90
CA ARG A 39 -1.89 -9.11 12.30
C ARG A 39 -1.15 -8.54 11.08
N LEU A 40 -0.87 -9.37 10.08
CA LEU A 40 -0.24 -8.96 8.83
C LEU A 40 -1.09 -7.94 8.07
N ILE A 41 -2.37 -8.23 7.84
CA ILE A 41 -3.31 -7.35 7.13
C ILE A 41 -3.41 -6.00 7.84
N LYS A 42 -3.66 -6.02 9.15
CA LYS A 42 -3.74 -4.78 9.95
C LYS A 42 -2.44 -3.98 9.89
N GLY A 43 -1.28 -4.66 10.03
CA GLY A 43 0.02 -4.01 9.94
C GLY A 43 0.27 -3.37 8.58
N ALA A 44 -0.14 -4.02 7.49
CA ALA A 44 -0.04 -3.48 6.13
C ALA A 44 -0.92 -2.23 5.93
N TYR A 45 -2.15 -2.27 6.42
CA TYR A 45 -3.06 -1.11 6.38
C TYR A 45 -2.50 0.08 7.20
N GLU A 46 -2.04 -0.16 8.43
CA GLU A 46 -1.44 0.91 9.24
C GLU A 46 -0.16 1.46 8.63
N CYS A 47 0.65 0.63 7.95
CA CYS A 47 1.82 1.10 7.20
C CYS A 47 1.41 2.13 6.13
N LEU A 48 0.37 1.83 5.34
CA LEU A 48 -0.17 2.76 4.34
C LEU A 48 -0.67 4.04 5.03
N MET A 49 -1.59 3.91 5.98
CA MET A 49 -2.32 5.06 6.52
C MET A 49 -1.42 6.01 7.33
N GLU A 50 -0.44 5.50 8.09
CA GLU A 50 0.54 6.36 8.77
C GLU A 50 1.44 7.12 7.79
N ALA A 51 1.77 6.52 6.63
CA ALA A 51 2.50 7.22 5.58
C ALA A 51 1.64 8.30 4.92
N VAL A 52 0.38 8.00 4.58
CA VAL A 52 -0.59 8.94 4.01
C VAL A 52 -0.80 10.14 4.93
N LYS A 53 -1.02 9.89 6.24
CA LYS A 53 -1.24 10.94 7.25
C LYS A 53 -0.13 11.99 7.33
N GLN A 54 1.09 11.61 6.95
CA GLN A 54 2.24 12.52 6.97
C GLN A 54 2.41 13.30 5.68
N CYS A 55 1.77 12.88 4.58
CA CYS A 55 1.92 13.50 3.27
C CYS A 55 1.43 14.94 3.27
N ARG A 56 2.30 15.85 2.82
CA ARG A 56 2.05 17.29 2.73
C ARG A 56 3.12 17.96 1.86
N PRO A 57 2.87 19.16 1.33
CA PRO A 57 3.91 19.94 0.65
C PRO A 57 5.20 20.04 1.46
N GLY A 58 6.34 19.83 0.78
CA GLY A 58 7.67 19.89 1.40
C GLY A 58 8.19 18.56 1.97
N MET A 59 7.34 17.53 2.12
CA MET A 59 7.80 16.19 2.50
C MET A 59 8.58 15.54 1.35
N MET A 60 9.68 14.85 1.65
CA MET A 60 10.44 14.12 0.63
C MET A 60 9.80 12.75 0.36
N TYR A 61 9.72 12.32 -0.90
CA TYR A 61 9.16 11.00 -1.24
C TYR A 61 9.86 9.84 -0.54
N ARG A 62 11.19 9.96 -0.32
CA ARG A 62 11.96 8.95 0.42
C ARG A 62 11.51 8.73 1.87
N ASP A 63 10.85 9.71 2.47
CA ASP A 63 10.41 9.61 3.87
C ASP A 63 9.22 8.66 4.03
N VAL A 64 8.46 8.39 2.96
CA VAL A 64 7.40 7.36 2.93
C VAL A 64 7.96 6.01 3.39
N GLY A 65 9.06 5.57 2.77
CA GLY A 65 9.64 4.29 3.10
C GLY A 65 10.23 4.20 4.52
N ARG A 66 10.64 5.33 5.12
CA ARG A 66 11.04 5.36 6.53
C ARG A 66 9.83 5.08 7.43
N ILE A 67 8.72 5.78 7.20
CA ILE A 67 7.49 5.66 8.01
C ILE A 67 6.93 4.24 7.91
N VAL A 68 6.77 3.72 6.68
CA VAL A 68 6.29 2.36 6.45
C VAL A 68 7.16 1.33 7.20
N SER A 69 8.49 1.44 7.09
CA SER A 69 9.38 0.51 7.80
C SER A 69 9.28 0.63 9.32
N ASP A 70 9.18 1.85 9.86
CA ASP A 70 9.02 2.07 11.31
C ASP A 70 7.71 1.47 11.85
N VAL A 71 6.63 1.45 11.05
CA VAL A 71 5.37 0.80 11.42
C VAL A 71 5.48 -0.72 11.29
N ALA A 72 6.00 -1.24 10.17
CA ALA A 72 6.18 -2.68 9.96
C ALA A 72 7.03 -3.34 11.06
N ASP A 73 8.08 -2.65 11.54
CA ASP A 73 8.95 -3.13 12.62
C ASP A 73 8.16 -3.38 13.93
N LYS A 74 7.16 -2.55 14.25
CA LYS A 74 6.31 -2.73 15.46
C LYS A 74 5.47 -4.00 15.39
N TYR A 75 5.17 -4.45 14.18
CA TYR A 75 4.43 -5.67 13.93
C TYR A 75 5.33 -6.89 13.73
N ASN A 76 6.67 -6.75 13.76
CA ASN A 76 7.62 -7.80 13.35
C ASN A 76 7.37 -8.30 11.91
N LEU A 77 7.11 -7.36 10.99
CA LEU A 77 6.90 -7.61 9.58
C LEU A 77 8.07 -7.03 8.76
N SER A 78 8.21 -7.44 7.51
CA SER A 78 9.22 -6.89 6.61
C SER A 78 8.61 -6.24 5.37
N VAL A 79 9.33 -5.31 4.75
CA VAL A 79 8.84 -4.52 3.62
C VAL A 79 9.51 -4.98 2.33
N VAL A 80 8.70 -5.29 1.30
CA VAL A 80 9.19 -5.64 -0.04
C VAL A 80 9.97 -4.48 -0.65
N ARG A 81 10.99 -4.79 -1.46
CA ARG A 81 11.92 -3.78 -2.02
C ARG A 81 11.91 -3.66 -3.54
N SER A 82 11.37 -4.65 -4.23
CA SER A 82 11.41 -4.74 -5.69
C SER A 82 10.36 -3.87 -6.38
N TYR A 83 9.30 -3.52 -5.65
CA TYR A 83 8.16 -2.75 -6.14
C TYR A 83 7.95 -1.48 -5.31
N CYS A 84 7.34 -0.46 -5.92
CA CYS A 84 7.21 0.87 -5.32
C CYS A 84 5.95 1.56 -5.82
N GLY A 85 5.45 2.52 -5.02
CA GLY A 85 4.44 3.46 -5.49
C GLY A 85 4.94 4.29 -6.66
N HIS A 86 4.00 4.88 -7.39
CA HIS A 86 4.30 5.59 -8.63
C HIS A 86 3.46 6.86 -8.78
N GLY A 87 3.93 7.80 -9.59
CA GLY A 87 3.06 8.85 -10.12
C GLY A 87 1.99 8.24 -11.02
N ILE A 88 0.79 8.82 -10.99
CA ILE A 88 -0.36 8.33 -11.75
C ILE A 88 -1.24 9.51 -12.21
N GLY A 89 -1.86 9.38 -13.38
CA GLY A 89 -2.75 10.37 -13.97
C GLY A 89 -3.06 10.01 -15.41
N GLU A 90 -2.64 10.84 -16.37
CA GLU A 90 -2.75 10.51 -17.81
C GLU A 90 -1.89 9.29 -18.20
N LEU A 91 -0.81 9.06 -17.47
CA LEU A 91 0.02 7.86 -17.56
C LEU A 91 -0.32 6.93 -16.40
N PHE A 92 -0.32 5.63 -16.67
CA PHE A 92 -0.56 4.62 -15.64
C PHE A 92 0.55 4.64 -14.58
N HIS A 93 1.81 4.46 -15.00
CA HIS A 93 2.97 4.56 -14.11
C HIS A 93 3.91 5.65 -14.62
N THR A 94 4.23 6.62 -13.77
CA THR A 94 5.17 7.71 -14.08
C THR A 94 5.92 8.17 -12.81
N THR A 95 6.77 9.18 -12.93
CA THR A 95 7.45 9.76 -11.78
C THR A 95 6.46 10.41 -10.81
N PRO A 96 6.71 10.34 -9.49
CA PRO A 96 7.90 9.79 -8.84
C PRO A 96 7.81 8.27 -8.58
N ASN A 97 8.95 7.61 -8.44
CA ASN A 97 9.01 6.28 -7.83
C ASN A 97 9.09 6.43 -6.30
N ILE A 98 8.26 5.70 -5.56
CA ILE A 98 8.06 5.85 -4.11
C ILE A 98 8.32 4.51 -3.40
N PRO A 99 9.58 4.20 -3.06
CA PRO A 99 9.90 2.95 -2.37
C PRO A 99 9.40 2.95 -0.92
N HIS A 100 8.87 1.80 -0.50
CA HIS A 100 8.26 1.62 0.84
C HIS A 100 9.28 1.24 1.93
N TYR A 101 10.54 1.01 1.58
CA TYR A 101 11.58 0.63 2.54
C TYR A 101 12.45 1.82 2.98
N ARG A 102 12.94 1.77 4.23
CA ARG A 102 13.82 2.80 4.81
C ARG A 102 15.15 2.94 4.07
N ARG A 103 15.76 4.13 4.13
CA ARG A 103 17.06 4.46 3.50
C ARG A 103 17.07 4.26 1.97
N ASN A 104 15.91 4.34 1.33
CA ASN A 104 15.82 4.43 -0.12
C ASN A 104 16.40 5.77 -0.62
N LYS A 105 16.62 5.87 -1.93
CA LYS A 105 17.21 7.05 -2.59
C LYS A 105 16.20 7.77 -3.49
N ALA A 106 14.91 7.68 -3.19
CA ALA A 106 13.89 8.35 -3.99
C ALA A 106 14.15 9.85 -4.07
N ILE A 107 13.94 10.39 -5.26
CA ILE A 107 14.18 11.79 -5.60
C ILE A 107 12.84 12.52 -5.61
N GLY A 108 12.85 13.77 -5.13
CA GLY A 108 11.71 14.67 -5.23
C GLY A 108 11.10 15.02 -3.89
N VAL A 109 10.30 16.08 -3.94
CA VAL A 109 9.60 16.67 -2.80
C VAL A 109 8.14 16.83 -3.22
N MET A 110 7.22 16.46 -2.35
CA MET A 110 5.79 16.62 -2.55
C MET A 110 5.44 18.10 -2.73
N LYS A 111 4.62 18.42 -3.73
CA LYS A 111 4.09 19.76 -3.99
C LYS A 111 2.60 19.66 -4.31
N PRO A 112 1.81 20.71 -4.03
CA PRO A 112 0.40 20.75 -4.40
C PRO A 112 0.20 20.39 -5.87
N GLY A 113 -0.82 19.56 -6.14
CA GLY A 113 -1.13 19.06 -7.48
C GLY A 113 -0.40 17.78 -7.89
N HIS A 114 0.59 17.30 -7.12
CA HIS A 114 1.16 15.98 -7.38
C HIS A 114 0.14 14.88 -7.08
N VAL A 115 0.03 13.90 -7.99
CA VAL A 115 -0.81 12.71 -7.84
C VAL A 115 0.06 11.45 -7.93
N PHE A 116 -0.07 10.57 -6.96
CA PHE A 116 0.75 9.35 -6.85
C PHE A 116 0.10 8.29 -5.96
N THR A 117 0.63 7.08 -6.00
CA THR A 117 0.23 5.95 -5.16
C THR A 117 1.19 5.74 -3.98
N ILE A 118 0.66 5.29 -2.86
CA ILE A 118 1.44 4.61 -1.82
C ILE A 118 0.83 3.22 -1.68
N GLU A 119 1.63 2.17 -1.84
CA GLU A 119 1.16 0.79 -2.04
C GLU A 119 2.04 -0.26 -1.33
N PRO A 120 2.28 -0.13 -0.01
CA PRO A 120 3.26 -0.97 0.69
C PRO A 120 2.87 -2.45 0.68
N MET A 121 3.70 -3.27 0.06
CA MET A 121 3.68 -4.72 0.21
C MET A 121 4.49 -5.14 1.44
N ILE A 122 3.81 -5.80 2.37
CA ILE A 122 4.35 -6.19 3.67
C ILE A 122 4.34 -7.72 3.79
N ASN A 123 5.45 -8.31 4.22
CA ASN A 123 5.61 -9.75 4.36
C ASN A 123 5.63 -10.16 5.84
N ALA A 124 4.99 -11.29 6.16
CA ALA A 124 5.12 -11.93 7.47
C ALA A 124 6.51 -12.54 7.71
N GLY A 125 7.26 -12.78 6.64
CA GLY A 125 8.60 -13.37 6.64
C GLY A 125 9.68 -12.39 6.20
N LYS A 126 10.57 -12.86 5.33
CA LYS A 126 11.67 -12.09 4.75
C LYS A 126 11.16 -11.10 3.69
N SER A 127 11.91 -10.02 3.48
CA SER A 127 11.56 -8.97 2.51
C SER A 127 11.81 -9.34 1.04
N GLY A 128 12.45 -10.47 0.79
CA GLY A 128 12.83 -10.88 -0.56
C GLY A 128 11.66 -11.51 -1.31
N ASP A 129 11.65 -11.28 -2.62
CA ASP A 129 10.68 -11.83 -3.57
C ASP A 129 11.37 -12.61 -4.71
N LEU A 130 10.59 -13.47 -5.35
CA LEU A 130 10.93 -14.21 -6.56
C LEU A 130 9.84 -13.95 -7.59
N LEU A 131 10.22 -13.78 -8.84
CA LEU A 131 9.29 -13.74 -9.97
C LEU A 131 9.06 -15.15 -10.50
N TRP A 132 7.81 -15.55 -10.65
CA TRP A 132 7.46 -16.83 -11.27
C TRP A 132 7.75 -16.83 -12.78
N PRO A 133 7.82 -18.01 -13.42
CA PRO A 133 8.08 -18.12 -14.86
C PRO A 133 7.04 -17.45 -15.77
N ASP A 134 5.87 -17.07 -15.23
CA ASP A 134 4.85 -16.30 -15.95
C ASP A 134 5.25 -14.83 -16.17
N ASN A 135 6.33 -14.37 -15.53
CA ASN A 135 6.86 -13.01 -15.55
C ASN A 135 5.95 -11.95 -14.90
N TRP A 136 5.00 -12.36 -14.07
CA TRP A 136 4.06 -11.47 -13.38
C TRP A 136 3.92 -11.79 -11.90
N THR A 137 3.75 -13.06 -11.54
CA THR A 137 3.47 -13.45 -10.16
C THR A 137 4.73 -13.27 -9.31
N ALA A 138 4.70 -12.29 -8.40
CA ALA A 138 5.72 -12.09 -7.40
C ALA A 138 5.35 -12.85 -6.13
N CYS A 139 6.23 -13.75 -5.66
CA CYS A 139 6.02 -14.50 -4.43
C CYS A 139 7.14 -14.24 -3.43
N THR A 140 6.86 -14.41 -2.14
CA THR A 140 7.90 -14.32 -1.10
C THR A 140 8.93 -15.42 -1.24
N ILE A 141 10.20 -15.12 -0.95
CA ILE A 141 11.31 -16.11 -1.05
C ILE A 141 11.19 -17.27 -0.06
N ASP A 142 10.38 -17.12 0.99
CA ASP A 142 10.21 -18.10 2.07
C ASP A 142 8.80 -18.71 2.13
N GLY A 143 7.94 -18.39 1.17
CA GLY A 143 6.57 -18.91 1.08
C GLY A 143 5.62 -18.41 2.17
N ARG A 144 6.03 -17.44 3.01
CA ARG A 144 5.13 -16.82 3.99
C ARG A 144 4.21 -15.80 3.32
N ARG A 145 3.08 -15.52 3.96
CA ARG A 145 2.04 -14.60 3.47
C ARG A 145 2.56 -13.17 3.32
N SER A 146 1.99 -12.46 2.35
CA SER A 146 2.18 -11.03 2.09
C SER A 146 0.80 -10.35 2.04
N ALA A 147 0.74 -9.07 2.41
CA ALA A 147 -0.45 -8.25 2.31
C ALA A 147 -0.09 -6.85 1.79
N GLN A 148 -1.03 -6.24 1.08
CA GLN A 148 -0.89 -4.93 0.47
C GLN A 148 -2.18 -4.12 0.61
N PHE A 149 -2.01 -2.82 0.71
CA PHE A 149 -3.08 -1.83 0.58
C PHE A 149 -2.54 -0.67 -0.24
N GLU A 150 -3.42 -0.01 -0.98
CA GLU A 150 -3.03 1.11 -1.81
C GLU A 150 -4.08 2.20 -1.88
N HIS A 151 -3.59 3.44 -1.95
CA HIS A 151 -4.39 4.57 -2.36
C HIS A 151 -3.67 5.43 -3.40
N THR A 152 -4.43 5.88 -4.40
CA THR A 152 -4.12 7.09 -5.18
C THR A 152 -4.40 8.35 -4.34
N LEU A 153 -3.41 9.24 -4.28
CA LEU A 153 -3.37 10.43 -3.43
C LEU A 153 -3.15 11.71 -4.26
N LEU A 154 -3.76 12.82 -3.85
CA LEU A 154 -3.51 14.17 -4.37
C LEU A 154 -2.92 15.05 -3.27
N VAL A 155 -1.73 15.60 -3.49
CA VAL A 155 -1.16 16.59 -2.56
C VAL A 155 -1.93 17.91 -2.70
N THR A 156 -2.44 18.42 -1.58
CA THR A 156 -3.14 19.71 -1.51
C THR A 156 -2.20 20.79 -0.95
N GLU A 157 -2.68 22.03 -0.82
CA GLU A 157 -1.88 23.14 -0.27
C GLU A 157 -1.42 22.92 1.18
N THR A 158 -2.12 22.10 1.96
CA THR A 158 -1.88 21.92 3.40
C THR A 158 -1.66 20.45 3.81
N GLY A 159 -1.85 19.50 2.91
CA GLY A 159 -1.79 18.07 3.22
C GLY A 159 -1.96 17.20 1.99
N VAL A 160 -2.82 16.20 2.12
CA VAL A 160 -3.14 15.23 1.06
C VAL A 160 -4.64 14.96 1.07
N GLU A 161 -5.20 14.68 -0.10
CA GLU A 161 -6.54 14.14 -0.28
C GLU A 161 -6.42 12.70 -0.79
N ILE A 162 -7.13 11.77 -0.16
CA ILE A 162 -7.22 10.38 -0.61
C ILE A 162 -8.33 10.28 -1.67
N LEU A 163 -7.94 10.18 -2.94
CA LEU A 163 -8.88 10.14 -4.07
C LEU A 163 -9.64 8.82 -4.15
N THR A 164 -9.07 7.76 -3.60
CA THR A 164 -9.57 6.38 -3.62
C THR A 164 -10.05 5.92 -2.25
N LYS A 165 -10.43 6.87 -1.38
CA LYS A 165 -10.89 6.57 -0.03
C LYS A 165 -12.12 5.68 -0.02
N ARG A 166 -12.23 4.91 1.04
CA ARG A 166 -13.43 4.13 1.36
C ARG A 166 -14.64 5.06 1.56
N LEU A 167 -15.81 4.57 1.21
CA LEU A 167 -17.09 5.27 1.38
C LEU A 167 -17.94 4.54 2.42
N PRO A 168 -19.02 5.15 2.96
CA PRO A 168 -19.92 4.47 3.90
C PRO A 168 -20.53 3.16 3.37
N CYS A 169 -20.57 2.98 2.05
CA CYS A 169 -21.04 1.76 1.39
C CYS A 169 -19.93 0.72 1.11
N SER A 170 -18.67 1.03 1.42
CA SER A 170 -17.58 0.06 1.26
C SER A 170 -17.80 -1.12 2.23
N PRO A 171 -17.69 -2.39 1.77
CA PRO A 171 -17.80 -3.56 2.65
C PRO A 171 -16.81 -3.48 3.80
N PRO A 172 -17.17 -3.87 5.04
CA PRO A 172 -16.32 -3.65 6.22
C PRO A 172 -14.94 -4.30 6.08
N LEU A 173 -13.94 -3.73 6.75
CA LEU A 173 -12.66 -4.37 6.96
C LEU A 173 -12.76 -5.35 8.14
N ASP A 174 -11.97 -6.42 8.13
CA ASP A 174 -11.96 -7.45 9.18
C ASP A 174 -11.24 -7.01 10.47
N PHE A 175 -10.88 -5.72 10.57
CA PHE A 175 -10.18 -5.11 11.69
C PHE A 175 -10.67 -3.68 11.91
N ASP A 176 -10.48 -3.16 13.13
CA ASP A 176 -10.82 -1.78 13.47
C ASP A 176 -9.84 -0.79 12.81
N ALA A 177 -10.37 0.00 11.88
CA ALA A 177 -9.67 1.06 11.16
C ALA A 177 -10.12 2.47 11.56
N SER A 178 -10.95 2.60 12.61
CA SER A 178 -11.61 3.86 13.00
C SER A 178 -10.65 5.00 13.35
N ALA A 179 -9.40 4.68 13.70
CA ALA A 179 -8.34 5.66 13.91
C ALA A 179 -8.05 6.53 12.66
N TYR A 180 -8.52 6.11 11.48
CA TYR A 180 -8.26 6.76 10.19
C TYR A 180 -9.51 7.31 9.50
N ASP A 181 -10.70 7.23 10.12
CA ASP A 181 -11.98 7.64 9.50
C ASP A 181 -12.05 9.13 9.11
N ASN A 182 -11.21 9.96 9.73
CA ASN A 182 -11.18 11.42 9.51
C ASN A 182 -9.96 11.89 8.70
N LEU A 183 -9.21 10.96 8.08
CA LEU A 183 -8.12 11.28 7.17
C LEU A 183 -8.68 11.64 5.77
#